data_AF-A0A1J4SZS6-F1
#
_entry.id   AF-A0A1J4SZS6-F1
#
_cell.length_a   1.000
_cell.length_b   1.000
_cell.length_c   1.000
_cell.angle_alpha   90.00
_cell.angle_beta   90.00
_cell.angle_gamma   90.00
#
_symmetry.space_group_name_H-M   'P 1'
#
loop_
_entity.id
_entity.type
_entity.pdbx_description
1 polymer ?
#
loop_
_entity_poly.entity_id
_entity_poly.type
_entity_poly.pdbx_seq_one_letter_code
_entity_poly.pdbx_strand_id
1 'polypeptide(L)' 'MPARRVMSEPEINVALERAHTFGDAALLRRSLCDLGLMTRTPDGREYRRVEARPSPEALLLLSTLRSRAA' A
#
# COMPACT_ATOMS: atom_id res chain seq x y z
N MET A 1 -0.88 3.79 3.28
CA MET A 1 -1.74 2.59 3.39
C MET A 1 -1.28 1.70 4.53
N PRO A 2 -2.19 1.19 5.38
CA PRO A 2 -1.86 0.34 6.53
C PRO A 2 -1.27 -1.01 6.10
N ALA A 3 -0.31 -1.53 6.87
CA ALA A 3 0.29 -2.84 6.66
C ALA A 3 -0.65 -3.95 7.14
N ARG A 4 -0.70 -5.08 6.41
CA ARG A 4 -1.40 -6.31 6.83
C ARG A 4 -2.87 -6.10 7.28
N ARG A 5 -3.56 -5.12 6.70
CA ARG A 5 -4.96 -4.82 7.01
C ARG A 5 -5.83 -5.01 5.77
N VAL A 6 -6.97 -5.68 5.97
CA VAL A 6 -8.07 -5.72 4.99
C VAL A 6 -8.86 -4.43 5.13
N MET A 7 -9.17 -3.80 4.00
CA MET A 7 -10.00 -2.62 3.93
C MET A 7 -11.21 -2.89 3.04
N SER A 8 -12.38 -2.44 3.48
CA SER A 8 -13.55 -2.30 2.63
C SER A 8 -13.36 -1.19 1.60
N GLU A 9 -14.19 -1.16 0.55
CA GLU A 9 -14.16 -0.10 -0.45
C GLU A 9 -14.20 1.33 0.15
N PRO A 10 -15.11 1.66 1.08
CA PRO A 10 -15.13 3.00 1.68
C PRO A 10 -13.85 3.33 2.45
N GLU A 11 -13.28 2.36 3.18
CA GLU A 11 -12.05 2.56 3.94
C GLU A 11 -10.85 2.84 3.04
N ILE A 12 -10.70 2.11 1.93
CA ILE A 12 -9.61 2.36 0.98
C ILE A 12 -9.80 3.69 0.25
N ASN A 13 -11.03 4.09 -0.08
CA ASN A 13 -11.29 5.40 -0.69
C ASN A 13 -10.84 6.54 0.24
N VAL A 14 -11.23 6.49 1.52
CA VAL A 14 -10.78 7.49 2.52
C VAL A 14 -9.26 7.48 2.68
N ALA A 15 -8.63 6.31 2.68
CA ALA A 15 -7.18 6.21 2.78
C ALA A 15 -6.47 6.80 1.56
N LEU A 16 -7.06 6.66 0.37
CA LEU A 16 -6.54 7.21 -0.87
C LEU A 16 -6.68 8.73 -0.88
N GLU A 17 -7.88 9.26 -0.62
CA GLU A 17 -8.14 10.71 -0.56
C GLU A 17 -7.24 11.44 0.45
N ARG A 18 -6.83 10.77 1.53
CA ARG A 18 -5.85 11.33 2.48
C ARG A 18 -4.40 11.30 1.98
N ALA A 19 -4.07 10.37 1.09
CA ALA A 19 -2.72 10.14 0.60
C ALA A 19 -2.40 10.88 -0.71
N HIS A 20 -3.42 11.31 -1.46
CA HIS A 20 -3.24 12.00 -2.73
C HIS A 20 -4.36 13.04 -2.97
N THR A 21 -4.15 13.96 -3.91
CA THR A 21 -5.14 14.99 -4.31
C THR A 21 -5.80 14.73 -5.67
N PHE A 22 -5.50 13.62 -6.34
CA PHE A 22 -6.02 13.24 -7.67
C PHE A 22 -7.55 13.23 -7.82
N GLY A 23 -8.31 12.90 -6.77
CA GLY A 23 -9.78 13.01 -6.77
C GLY A 23 -10.59 11.86 -7.39
N ASP A 24 -9.95 10.83 -7.95
CA ASP A 24 -10.63 9.61 -8.41
C ASP A 24 -10.05 8.36 -7.72
N ALA A 25 -10.66 7.99 -6.60
CA ALA A 25 -10.26 6.82 -5.83
C ALA A 25 -10.48 5.50 -6.61
N ALA A 26 -11.45 5.42 -7.52
CA ALA A 26 -11.71 4.21 -8.29
C ALA A 26 -10.62 3.97 -9.33
N LEU A 27 -10.13 5.01 -10.01
CA LEU A 27 -8.99 4.89 -10.92
C LEU A 27 -7.72 4.49 -10.15
N LEU A 28 -7.46 5.10 -9.00
CA LEU A 28 -6.27 4.77 -8.22
C LEU A 28 -6.29 3.35 -7.65
N ARG A 29 -7.44 2.87 -7.17
CA ARG A 29 -7.58 1.45 -6.79
C ARG A 29 -7.24 0.53 -7.94
N ARG A 30 -7.74 0.82 -9.15
CA ARG A 30 -7.43 0.03 -10.36
C ARG A 30 -5.95 0.07 -10.68
N SER A 31 -5.34 1.25 -10.77
CA SER A 31 -3.91 1.40 -11.06
C SER A 31 -3.02 0.71 -10.03
N LEU A 32 -3.35 0.78 -8.73
CA LEU A 32 -2.61 0.08 -7.68
C LEU A 32 -2.71 -1.44 -7.82
N CYS A 33 -3.86 -1.96 -8.27
CA CYS A 33 -3.99 -3.38 -8.61
C CYS A 33 -3.20 -3.76 -9.86
N ASP A 34 -3.29 -2.96 -10.92
CA ASP A 34 -2.61 -3.23 -12.19
C ASP A 34 -1.07 -3.21 -12.02
N LEU A 35 -0.57 -2.35 -11.13
CA LEU A 35 0.85 -2.28 -10.76
C LEU A 35 1.28 -3.35 -9.75
N GLY A 36 0.37 -4.22 -9.29
CA GLY A 36 0.67 -5.27 -8.30
C GLY A 36 0.97 -4.75 -6.89
N LEU A 37 0.58 -3.51 -6.58
CA LEU A 37 0.79 -2.87 -5.27
C LEU A 37 -0.37 -3.13 -4.28
N MET A 38 -1.51 -3.54 -4.81
CA MET A 38 -2.72 -3.84 -4.05
C MET A 38 -3.46 -5.04 -4.66
N THR A 39 -4.07 -5.89 -3.84
CA THR A 39 -5.02 -6.91 -4.31
C THR A 39 -6.44 -6.53 -3.92
N ARG A 40 -7.40 -7.04 -4.69
CA ARG A 40 -8.83 -6.92 -4.39
C ARG A 40 -9.55 -8.24 -4.64
N THR A 41 -10.66 -8.47 -3.93
CA THR A 41 -11.60 -9.54 -4.31
C THR A 41 -12.26 -9.22 -5.65
N PRO A 42 -12.73 -10.22 -6.42
CA PRO A 42 -13.39 -9.98 -7.71
C PRO A 42 -14.64 -9.09 -7.61
N ASP A 43 -15.37 -9.18 -6.49
CA ASP A 43 -16.52 -8.34 -6.17
C ASP A 43 -16.15 -6.95 -5.61
N GLY A 44 -14.85 -6.65 -5.48
CA GLY A 44 -14.33 -5.36 -5.05
C GLY A 44 -14.58 -5.01 -3.59
N ARG A 45 -15.02 -5.96 -2.75
CA ARG A 45 -15.38 -5.70 -1.35
C ARG A 45 -14.18 -5.61 -0.41
N GLU A 46 -13.11 -6.34 -0.69
CA GLU A 46 -11.90 -6.34 0.13
C GLU A 46 -10.70 -5.86 -0.67
N TYR A 47 -9.89 -5.02 -0.04
CA TYR A 47 -8.62 -4.52 -0.55
C TYR A 47 -7.50 -4.82 0.44
N ARG A 48 -6.33 -5.22 -0.07
CA ARG A 48 -5.14 -5.51 0.74
C ARG A 48 -3.89 -4.95 0.07
N ARG A 49 -3.01 -4.33 0.86
CA ARG A 49 -1.68 -3.94 0.38
C ARG A 49 -0.86 -5.18 0.08
N VAL A 50 -0.17 -5.19 -1.07
CA VAL A 50 0.84 -6.23 -1.36
C VAL A 50 2.10 -5.88 -0.60
N GLU A 51 2.52 -6.77 0.30
CA GLU A 51 3.75 -6.59 1.07
C GLU A 51 4.95 -7.06 0.24
N ALA A 52 5.92 -6.18 0.03
CA ALA A 52 7.16 -6.50 -0.65
C ALA A 52 8.30 -6.63 0.37
N ARG A 53 9.08 -7.71 0.26
CA ARG A 53 10.32 -7.84 1.01
C ARG A 53 11.34 -6.84 0.46
N PRO A 54 11.97 -5.98 1.30
CA PRO A 54 13.04 -5.10 0.84
C PRO A 54 14.21 -5.91 0.26
N SER A 55 14.91 -5.35 -0.72
CA SER A 55 16.10 -5.98 -1.30
C SER A 55 17.21 -6.15 -0.25
N PRO A 56 18.20 -7.06 -0.46
CA PRO A 56 19.33 -7.20 0.45
C PRO A 56 20.03 -5.88 0.75
N GLU A 57 20.22 -5.04 -0.26
CA GLU A 57 20.85 -3.71 -0.14
C GLU A 57 19.99 -2.78 0.72
N ALA A 58 18.67 -2.80 0.52
CA ALA A 58 17.75 -2.02 1.34
C ALA A 58 17.77 -2.50 2.81
N LEU A 59 17.87 -3.80 3.05
CA LEU A 59 18.00 -4.35 4.41
C LEU A 59 19.31 -3.92 5.08
N LEU A 60 20.43 -3.90 4.35
CA LEU A 60 21.72 -3.40 4.83
C LEU A 60 21.68 -1.90 5.15
N LEU A 61 20.99 -1.11 4.32
CA LEU A 61 20.79 0.30 4.59
C LEU A 61 19.96 0.49 5.87
N LEU A 62 18.84 -0.23 6.00
CA LEU A 62 17.96 -0.15 7.17
C LEU A 62 18.66 -0.57 8.47
N SER A 63 19.54 -1.57 8.43
CA SER A 63 20.32 -1.97 9.60
C SER A 63 21.33 -0.89 10.00
N THR A 64 22.05 -0.34 9.01
CA THR A 64 23.04 0.74 9.22
C THR A 64 22.38 2.00 9.80
N LEU A 65 21.24 2.42 9.26
CA LEU A 65 20.49 3.59 9.76
C LEU A 65 20.02 3.38 11.20
N ARG A 66 19.60 2.16 11.55
CA ARG A 66 19.16 1.83 12.91
C ARG A 66 20.30 1.88 13.92
N SER A 67 21.48 1.41 13.54
CA SER A 67 22.68 1.47 14.39
C SER A 67 23.17 2.89 14.63
N ARG A 68 22.95 3.83 13.70
CA ARG A 68 23.34 5.24 13.85
C ARG A 68 22.38 6.07 14.71
N ALA A 69 21.13 5.61 14.82
CA ALA A 69 20.09 6.29 15.59
C ALA A 69 20.03 5.85 17.06
N ALA A 70 20.82 4.85 17.45
CA ALA A 70 21.01 4.38 18.82
C ALA A 70 22.24 5.05 19.45
#